data_AF-A0A5S9MEA5-F1
#
_entry.id   AF-A0A5S9MEA5-F1
#
_cell.length_a   1.000
_cell.length_b   1.000
_cell.length_c   1.000
_cell.angle_alpha   90.00
_cell.angle_beta   90.00
_cell.angle_gamma   90.00
#
_symmetry.space_group_name_H-M   'P 1'
#
loop_
_entity.id
_entity.type
_entity.pdbx_description
1 polymer ?
#
loop_
_entity_poly.entity_id
_entity_poly.type
_entity_poly.pdbx_seq_one_letter_code
_entity_poly.pdbx_strand_id
1 'polypeptide(L)' 'MLLAKAWDNRIGCAVAIDVMKNLHNAQHENIAYSVATVQEEVGLRGAKTAAATIQPDIGFAIDVGVAGDTPGITEKRSN' A
#
# COMPACT_ATOMS: atom_id res chain seq x y z
N MET A 1 -18.73 -3.80 -9.55
CA MET A 1 -18.06 -4.72 -8.62
C MET A 1 -16.89 -5.38 -9.35
N LEU A 2 -15.69 -5.36 -8.77
CA LEU A 2 -14.52 -6.05 -9.32
C LEU A 2 -14.26 -7.32 -8.50
N LEU A 3 -13.91 -8.42 -9.15
CA LEU A 3 -13.66 -9.71 -8.49
C LEU A 3 -12.27 -10.23 -8.89
N ALA A 4 -11.43 -10.51 -7.90
CA ALA A 4 -10.10 -11.08 -8.08
C ALA A 4 -9.65 -11.82 -6.82
N LYS A 5 -8.55 -12.57 -6.91
CA LYS A 5 -7.87 -13.17 -5.75
C LYS A 5 -6.78 -12.24 -5.22
N ALA A 6 -6.54 -12.31 -3.90
CA ALA A 6 -5.46 -11.60 -3.21
C ALA A 6 -5.51 -10.09 -3.44
N TRP A 7 -6.70 -9.49 -3.28
CA TRP A 7 -6.85 -8.04 -3.29
C TRP A 7 -5.98 -7.39 -2.22
N ASP A 8 -6.03 -7.95 -1.01
CA ASP A 8 -5.07 -7.73 0.06
C ASP A 8 -3.72 -8.40 -0.28
N ASN A 9 -2.63 -7.66 -0.55
CA ASN A 9 -2.56 -6.22 -0.80
C ASN A 9 -2.03 -5.93 -2.22
N ARG A 10 -2.41 -6.77 -3.21
CA ARG A 10 -2.02 -6.54 -4.61
C ARG A 10 -2.65 -5.29 -5.20
N ILE A 11 -3.80 -4.84 -4.70
CA ILE A 11 -4.34 -3.54 -5.14
C ILE A 11 -3.43 -2.39 -4.72
N GLY A 12 -2.91 -2.41 -3.49
CA GLY A 12 -1.94 -1.40 -3.03
C GLY A 12 -0.69 -1.37 -3.91
N CYS A 13 -0.17 -2.55 -4.29
CA CYS A 13 0.94 -2.66 -5.25
C CYS A 13 0.59 -2.07 -6.62
N ALA A 14 -0.61 -2.35 -7.15
CA ALA A 14 -1.04 -1.82 -8.44
C ALA A 14 -1.15 -0.29 -8.42
N VAL A 15 -1.75 0.27 -7.35
CA VAL A 15 -1.84 1.72 -7.12
C VAL A 15 -0.46 2.35 -7.04
N ALA A 16 0.46 1.76 -6.27
CA ALA A 16 1.83 2.27 -6.15
C ALA A 16 2.57 2.29 -7.50
N ILE A 17 2.41 1.24 -8.31
CA ILE A 17 2.98 1.20 -9.67
C ILE A 17 2.41 2.34 -10.54
N ASP A 18 1.10 2.54 -10.53
CA ASP A 18 0.49 3.59 -11.35
C ASP A 18 0.84 5.00 -10.87
N VAL A 19 1.00 5.21 -9.56
CA VAL A 19 1.54 6.48 -9.01
C VAL A 19 2.96 6.71 -9.53
N MET A 20 3.84 5.71 -9.47
CA MET A 20 5.22 5.85 -9.97
C MET A 20 5.28 6.13 -11.47
N LYS A 21 4.39 5.53 -12.29
CA LYS A 21 4.29 5.85 -13.73
C LYS A 21 3.86 7.29 -13.96
N ASN A 22 2.94 7.82 -13.16
CA ASN A 22 2.51 9.21 -13.26
C ASN A 22 3.62 10.17 -12.82
N LEU A 23 4.32 9.86 -11.72
CA LEU A 23 5.45 10.65 -11.22
C LEU A 23 6.63 10.67 -12.20
N HIS A 24 6.87 9.57 -12.92
CA HIS A 24 7.92 9.51 -13.94
C HIS A 24 7.78 10.61 -15.01
N ASN A 25 6.56 11.01 -15.34
CA ASN A 25 6.28 12.07 -16.32
C ASN A 25 6.10 13.46 -15.69
N ALA A 26 6.14 13.57 -14.36
CA ALA A 26 5.97 14.81 -13.64
C ALA A 26 7.34 15.43 -13.30
N GLN A 27 7.43 16.77 -13.38
CA GLN A 27 8.59 17.47 -12.85
C GLN A 27 8.39 17.73 -11.36
N HIS A 28 9.28 17.19 -10.54
CA HIS A 28 9.35 17.44 -9.10
C HIS A 28 10.80 17.28 -8.62
N GLU A 29 11.14 17.96 -7.53
CA GLU A 29 12.50 17.91 -6.96
C GLU A 29 12.73 16.68 -6.05
N ASN A 30 11.66 15.96 -5.71
CA ASN A 30 11.70 14.83 -4.78
C ASN A 30 12.27 13.57 -5.41
N ILE A 31 12.88 12.70 -4.60
CA ILE A 31 13.22 11.32 -4.99
C ILE A 31 12.11 10.41 -4.47
N ALA A 32 11.40 9.75 -5.39
CA ALA A 32 10.31 8.84 -5.05
C ALA A 32 10.79 7.38 -5.04
N TYR A 33 10.45 6.66 -3.97
CA TYR A 33 10.64 5.22 -3.86
C TYR A 33 9.28 4.53 -3.72
N SER A 34 9.10 3.41 -4.39
CA SER A 34 7.96 2.51 -4.19
C SER A 34 8.48 1.14 -3.78
N VAL A 35 7.95 0.60 -2.69
CA VAL A 35 8.41 -0.66 -2.11
C VAL A 35 7.23 -1.61 -1.96
N ALA A 36 7.35 -2.79 -2.56
CA ALA A 36 6.45 -3.91 -2.31
C ALA A 36 7.18 -4.96 -1.46
N THR A 37 6.63 -5.28 -0.29
CA THR A 37 7.27 -6.19 0.67
C THR A 37 6.43 -7.42 0.91
N VAL A 38 7.08 -8.54 1.24
CA VAL A 38 6.42 -9.76 1.71
C VAL A 38 6.31 -9.78 3.23
N GLN A 39 5.48 -10.67 3.77
CA GLN A 39 5.37 -10.94 5.21
C GLN A 39 4.90 -9.73 6.05
N GLU A 40 3.97 -8.93 5.51
CA GLU A 40 3.27 -7.87 6.23
C GLU A 40 2.52 -8.48 7.45
N GLU A 41 1.65 -9.45 7.17
CA GLU A 41 0.79 -10.22 8.09
C GLU A 41 1.49 -10.94 9.25
N VAL A 42 2.82 -11.09 9.17
CA VAL A 42 3.62 -11.77 10.21
C VAL A 42 4.67 -10.86 10.84
N GLY A 43 4.53 -9.54 10.68
CA GLY A 43 5.25 -8.54 11.49
C GLY A 43 6.00 -7.45 10.73
N LEU A 44 5.57 -7.09 9.51
CA LEU A 44 6.09 -5.95 8.73
C LEU A 44 7.61 -5.95 8.51
N ARG A 45 8.25 -7.13 8.50
CA ARG A 45 9.72 -7.24 8.49
C ARG A 45 10.34 -6.55 7.27
N GLY A 46 9.72 -6.72 6.10
CA GLY A 46 10.18 -6.07 4.88
C GLY A 46 10.03 -4.55 4.93
N ALA A 47 8.88 -4.04 5.39
CA ALA A 47 8.61 -2.60 5.46
C ALA A 47 9.59 -1.90 6.41
N LYS A 48 9.89 -2.51 7.57
CA LYS A 48 10.88 -1.98 8.53
C LYS A 48 12.27 -1.91 7.92
N THR A 49 12.72 -2.97 7.25
CA THR A 49 14.02 -3.01 6.58
C THR A 49 14.11 -1.96 5.47
N ALA A 50 13.05 -1.81 4.67
CA ALA A 50 13.00 -0.82 3.60
C ALA A 50 13.10 0.61 4.15
N ALA A 51 12.32 0.94 5.18
CA ALA A 51 12.38 2.25 5.83
C ALA A 51 13.77 2.54 6.42
N ALA A 52 14.37 1.57 7.11
CA ALA A 52 15.72 1.70 7.67
C ALA A 52 16.82 1.84 6.60
N THR A 53 16.60 1.29 5.40
CA THR A 53 17.58 1.34 4.29
C THR A 53 17.45 2.63 3.50
N ILE A 54 16.22 3.01 3.12
CA ILE A 54 15.94 4.18 2.29
C ILE A 54 16.04 5.47 3.11
N GLN A 55 15.70 5.42 4.41
CA GLN A 55 15.64 6.57 5.31
C GLN A 55 14.83 7.75 4.70
N PRO A 56 13.56 7.52 4.33
CA PRO A 56 12.76 8.56 3.67
C PRO A 56 12.32 9.65 4.66
N ASP A 57 12.21 10.88 4.18
CA ASP A 57 11.64 12.00 4.96
C ASP A 57 10.12 11.81 5.20
N ILE A 58 9.44 11.20 4.22
CA ILE A 58 7.99 10.95 4.24
C ILE A 58 7.71 9.52 3.77
N GLY A 59 6.90 8.79 4.52
CA GLY A 59 6.45 7.44 4.17
C GLY A 59 4.92 7.36 4.05
N PHE A 60 4.45 6.73 2.97
CA PHE A 60 3.03 6.39 2.78
C PHE A 60 2.85 4.88 2.89
N ALA A 61 2.08 4.43 3.88
CA ALA A 61 1.65 3.04 3.98
C ALA A 61 0.32 2.88 3.23
N ILE A 62 0.27 1.96 2.27
CA ILE A 62 -0.92 1.69 1.46
C ILE A 62 -1.39 0.29 1.80
N ASP A 63 -2.62 0.18 2.29
CA ASP A 63 -3.24 -1.09 2.66
C ASP A 63 -4.76 -1.07 2.44
N VAL A 64 -5.39 -2.23 2.51
CA VAL A 64 -6.83 -2.38 2.31
C VAL A 64 -7.59 -2.37 3.64
N GLY A 65 -8.82 -1.88 3.60
CA GLY A 65 -9.76 -1.91 4.71
C GLY A 65 -10.96 -2.82 4.43
N VAL A 66 -11.66 -3.23 5.48
CA VAL A 66 -12.93 -3.95 5.34
C VAL A 66 -14.04 -2.95 5.02
N ALA A 67 -14.71 -3.15 3.89
CA ALA A 67 -15.81 -2.29 3.46
C ALA A 67 -17.02 -2.44 4.40
N GLY A 68 -17.61 -1.31 4.82
CA GLY A 68 -18.72 -1.28 5.79
C GLY A 68 -20.05 -1.84 5.28
N ASP A 69 -20.18 -2.03 3.97
CA ASP A 69 -21.32 -2.68 3.32
C ASP A 69 -21.17 -4.21 3.21
N THR A 70 -20.06 -4.77 3.72
CA THR A 70 -19.88 -6.23 3.79
C THR A 70 -20.89 -6.84 4.77
N PRO A 71 -21.71 -7.82 4.35
CA PRO A 71 -22.68 -8.45 5.24
C PRO A 71 -22.06 -8.98 6.53
N GLY A 72 -22.61 -8.59 7.69
CA GLY A 72 -22.12 -9.00 9.01
C GLY A 72 -21.03 -8.10 9.62
N ILE A 73 -20.60 -7.04 8.93
CA ILE A 73 -19.74 -6.00 9.50
C ILE A 73 -20.59 -4.98 10.27
N THR A 74 -20.20 -4.73 11.52
CA THR A 74 -20.75 -3.64 12.34
C THR A 74 -19.98 -2.35 12.05
N GLU A 75 -20.58 -1.17 12.26
CA GLU A 75 -19.87 0.13 12.11
C GLU A 75 -18.53 0.21 12.87
N LYS A 76 -18.40 -0.51 14.01
CA LYS A 76 -17.13 -0.59 14.76
C LYS A 76 -16.03 -1.45 14.13
N ARG A 77 -16.34 -2.18 13.06
CA ARG A 77 -15.45 -3.13 12.36
C ARG A 77 -15.20 -2.75 10.90
N SER A 78 -15.86 -1.72 10.39
CA SER A 78 -15.42 -1.03 9.18
C SER A 78 -14.25 -0.13 9.56
N ASN A 79 -13.10 -0.37 8.94
CA ASN A 79 -11.91 0.47 9.11
C ASN A 79 -12.14 1.85 8.48
#